data_AF-H2SPA7-F1
#
_entry.id   AF-H2SPA7-F1
#
_cell.length_a   1.000
_cell.length_b   1.000
_cell.length_c   1.000
_cell.angle_alpha   90.00
_cell.angle_beta   90.00
_cell.angle_gamma   90.00
#
_symmetry.space_group_name_H-M   'P 1'
#
loop_
_entity.id
_entity.type
_entity.pdbx_description
1 polymer ?
#
loop_
_entity_poly.entity_id
_entity_poly.type
_entity_poly.pdbx_seq_one_letter_code
_entity_poly.pdbx_strand_id
1 'polypeptide(L)'
;LCGDMYMLGSRVCVCVCNMQHECLCCVLPNIQAYFHLSDGTAALLQTVFICSFLLLAPVFGYLGDRYNRKYIMIAGLIMWTLTSFCCSFITESYFWALMLLRALVGIGEASYTTIAPTLIADLFTGARRSIMICAFYILIPVGSGLGFIIGAGVASQTGDWHWAFRVRINPIFGLVGIALLFFFCPNPPRGAAETQGEGPAAELLPGGLVTIVTGVLGGSIGTLLSRSFRDRLPHVDPLICAVGLLASVPCLIASIFTASTSIATVFAFLGQALVAMNWAVMADILLYIVIPNRRSTAEALQVMFIHLLGDCGSPYIVGAISDAIYSSNPETSAWSFHSLQYSITICPAVGFIGGLFYLVAAFYINDDRKAVLQFLEVEPSVDQSIQKT
;
A
#
# COMPACT_ATOMS: atom_id res chain seq x y z
N LEU A 1 -0.55 5.26 -25.27
CA LEU A 1 -2.01 5.10 -25.37
C LEU A 1 -2.53 3.89 -24.59
N CYS A 2 -2.30 2.64 -25.01
CA CYS A 2 -2.82 1.45 -24.30
C CYS A 2 -2.27 1.33 -22.85
N GLY A 3 -0.94 1.49 -22.68
CA GLY A 3 -0.31 1.51 -21.35
C GLY A 3 -0.75 2.68 -20.46
N ASP A 4 -0.97 3.87 -21.03
CA ASP A 4 -1.40 5.06 -20.27
C ASP A 4 -2.85 4.95 -19.77
N MET A 5 -3.73 4.30 -20.55
CA MET A 5 -5.12 4.03 -20.16
C MET A 5 -5.23 2.88 -19.16
N TYR A 6 -4.40 1.84 -19.27
CA TYR A 6 -4.22 0.84 -18.21
C TYR A 6 -3.77 1.52 -16.91
N MET A 7 -2.78 2.42 -16.98
CA MET A 7 -2.31 3.16 -15.81
C MET A 7 -3.42 3.99 -15.19
N LEU A 8 -4.26 4.65 -15.99
CA LEU A 8 -5.41 5.39 -15.46
C LEU A 8 -6.41 4.45 -14.77
N GLY A 9 -6.75 3.31 -15.37
CA GLY A 9 -7.64 2.32 -14.76
C GLY A 9 -7.08 1.71 -13.47
N SER A 10 -5.80 1.35 -13.49
CA SER A 10 -5.10 0.81 -12.33
C SER A 10 -5.01 1.83 -11.19
N ARG A 11 -4.72 3.08 -11.51
CA ARG A 11 -4.71 4.20 -10.57
C ARG A 11 -6.08 4.42 -9.92
N VAL A 12 -7.14 4.45 -10.70
CA VAL A 12 -8.51 4.59 -10.19
C VAL A 12 -8.86 3.41 -9.28
N CYS A 13 -8.55 2.18 -9.67
CA CYS A 13 -8.81 0.99 -8.85
C CYS A 13 -8.06 1.01 -7.50
N VAL A 14 -6.76 1.36 -7.47
CA VAL A 14 -5.99 1.46 -6.20
C VAL A 14 -6.59 2.47 -5.26
N CYS A 15 -6.84 3.68 -5.77
CA CYS A 15 -7.39 4.78 -5.00
C CYS A 15 -8.73 4.39 -4.39
N VAL A 16 -9.58 3.75 -5.20
CA VAL A 16 -10.92 3.29 -4.80
C VAL A 16 -10.87 2.14 -3.79
N CYS A 17 -9.95 1.17 -3.93
CA CYS A 17 -9.76 0.11 -2.92
C CYS A 17 -9.32 0.67 -1.57
N ASN A 18 -8.29 1.52 -1.55
CA ASN A 18 -7.75 2.08 -0.30
C ASN A 18 -8.72 3.08 0.36
N MET A 19 -9.51 3.78 -0.44
CA MET A 19 -10.61 4.62 0.04
C MET A 19 -11.64 3.81 0.84
N GLN A 20 -11.87 2.53 0.50
CA GLN A 20 -12.82 1.66 1.20
C GLN A 20 -12.31 1.18 2.56
N HIS A 21 -11.01 0.86 2.67
CA HIS A 21 -10.41 0.42 3.94
C HIS A 21 -10.60 1.48 5.03
N GLU A 22 -10.23 2.73 4.72
CA GLU A 22 -10.21 3.83 5.69
C GLU A 22 -11.59 4.44 5.96
N CYS A 23 -12.53 4.28 5.02
CA CYS A 23 -13.94 4.64 5.20
C CYS A 23 -14.53 3.98 6.45
N LEU A 24 -14.22 2.69 6.66
CA LEU A 24 -14.73 1.94 7.78
C LEU A 24 -14.28 2.53 9.10
N CYS A 25 -12.99 2.84 9.24
CA CYS A 25 -12.42 3.38 10.47
C CYS A 25 -13.16 4.66 10.89
N CYS A 26 -13.52 5.51 9.92
CA CYS A 26 -14.27 6.73 10.16
C CYS A 26 -15.72 6.50 10.60
N VAL A 27 -16.39 5.49 10.04
CA VAL A 27 -17.83 5.23 10.26
C VAL A 27 -18.06 4.15 11.33
N LEU A 28 -16.98 3.57 11.88
CA LEU A 28 -17.01 2.53 12.90
C LEU A 28 -17.87 2.90 14.11
N PRO A 29 -17.83 4.13 14.67
CA PRO A 29 -18.68 4.51 15.80
C PRO A 29 -20.18 4.44 15.47
N ASN A 30 -20.56 4.79 14.23
CA ASN A 30 -21.95 4.74 13.78
C ASN A 30 -22.43 3.29 13.59
N ILE A 31 -21.55 2.42 13.11
CA ILE A 31 -21.83 0.98 12.98
C ILE A 31 -21.96 0.33 14.36
N GLN A 32 -21.11 0.73 15.32
CA GLN A 32 -21.21 0.27 16.71
C GLN A 32 -22.54 0.65 17.35
N ALA A 33 -22.96 1.91 17.17
CA ALA A 33 -24.24 2.38 17.68
C ALA A 33 -25.44 1.66 17.04
N TYR A 34 -25.37 1.37 15.74
CA TYR A 34 -26.45 0.73 14.98
C TYR A 34 -26.64 -0.75 15.29
N PHE A 35 -25.54 -1.51 15.45
CA PHE A 35 -25.59 -2.94 15.75
C PHE A 35 -25.48 -3.25 17.26
N HIS A 36 -25.41 -2.23 18.11
CA HIS A 36 -25.16 -2.36 19.57
C HIS A 36 -23.95 -3.25 19.89
N LEU A 37 -22.83 -3.02 19.20
CA LEU A 37 -21.63 -3.85 19.28
C LEU A 37 -20.69 -3.40 20.39
N SER A 38 -19.96 -4.35 21.00
CA SER A 38 -18.81 -4.03 21.86
C SER A 38 -17.59 -3.65 21.02
N ASP A 39 -16.66 -2.91 21.61
CA ASP A 39 -15.41 -2.50 20.96
C ASP A 39 -14.60 -3.68 20.41
N GLY A 40 -14.59 -4.82 21.11
CA GLY A 40 -13.94 -6.05 20.64
C GLY A 40 -14.59 -6.62 19.37
N THR A 41 -15.92 -6.63 19.29
CA THR A 41 -16.63 -7.10 18.10
C THR A 41 -16.56 -6.12 16.93
N ALA A 42 -16.43 -4.83 17.19
CA ALA A 42 -16.22 -3.82 16.15
C ALA A 42 -14.81 -3.91 15.57
N ALA A 43 -13.79 -4.12 16.42
CA ALA A 43 -12.41 -4.36 15.98
C ALA A 43 -12.29 -5.62 15.12
N LEU A 44 -13.09 -6.66 15.40
CA LEU A 44 -13.11 -7.90 14.62
C LEU A 44 -13.43 -7.66 13.13
N LEU A 45 -14.23 -6.63 12.78
CA LEU A 45 -14.52 -6.29 11.39
C LEU A 45 -13.27 -5.86 10.61
N GLN A 46 -12.32 -5.20 11.26
CA GLN A 46 -11.03 -4.84 10.67
C GLN A 46 -10.09 -6.06 10.63
N THR A 47 -10.03 -6.82 11.72
CA THR A 47 -9.16 -8.00 11.83
C THR A 47 -9.50 -9.06 10.78
N VAL A 48 -10.77 -9.38 10.56
CA VAL A 48 -11.19 -10.39 9.58
C VAL A 48 -10.78 -10.00 8.16
N PHE A 49 -10.92 -8.72 7.81
CA PHE A 49 -10.43 -8.19 6.53
C PHE A 49 -8.92 -8.42 6.40
N ILE A 50 -8.13 -7.99 7.38
CA ILE A 50 -6.67 -8.09 7.34
C ILE A 50 -6.22 -9.56 7.31
N CYS A 51 -6.82 -10.43 8.12
CA CYS A 51 -6.49 -11.86 8.14
C CYS A 51 -6.78 -12.54 6.79
N SER A 52 -7.92 -12.25 6.17
CA SER A 52 -8.26 -12.80 4.85
C SER A 52 -7.29 -12.32 3.77
N PHE A 53 -6.90 -11.06 3.83
CA PHE A 53 -5.92 -10.45 2.94
C PHE A 53 -4.53 -11.10 3.11
N LEU A 54 -4.05 -11.25 4.35
CA LEU A 54 -2.75 -11.86 4.67
C LEU A 54 -2.61 -13.28 4.14
N LEU A 55 -3.64 -14.10 4.33
CA LEU A 55 -3.60 -15.51 3.97
C LEU A 55 -3.62 -15.71 2.44
N LEU A 56 -4.32 -14.85 1.72
CA LEU A 56 -4.53 -15.03 0.28
C LEU A 56 -3.62 -14.17 -0.60
N ALA A 57 -2.96 -13.14 -0.07
CA ALA A 57 -1.99 -12.36 -0.82
C ALA A 57 -0.87 -13.24 -1.43
N PRO A 58 -0.20 -14.15 -0.69
CA PRO A 58 0.81 -15.05 -1.28
C PRO A 58 0.24 -16.01 -2.33
N VAL A 59 -1.00 -16.46 -2.13
CA VAL A 59 -1.70 -17.34 -3.07
C VAL A 59 -1.95 -16.61 -4.39
N PHE A 60 -2.45 -15.37 -4.34
CA PHE A 60 -2.64 -14.57 -5.55
C PHE A 60 -1.33 -14.14 -6.20
N GLY A 61 -0.28 -13.88 -5.42
CA GLY A 61 1.08 -13.67 -5.95
C GLY A 61 1.57 -14.88 -6.75
N TYR A 62 1.46 -16.08 -6.18
CA TYR A 62 1.81 -17.33 -6.87
C TYR A 62 0.97 -17.57 -8.12
N LEU A 63 -0.35 -17.33 -8.04
CA LEU A 63 -1.24 -17.45 -9.19
C LEU A 63 -0.92 -16.43 -10.28
N GLY A 64 -0.57 -15.20 -9.91
CA GLY A 64 -0.17 -14.14 -10.83
C GLY A 64 1.13 -14.45 -11.59
N ASP A 65 2.05 -15.19 -10.95
CA ASP A 65 3.29 -15.63 -11.57
C ASP A 65 3.07 -16.79 -12.56
N ARG A 66 2.07 -17.67 -12.33
CA ARG A 66 1.83 -18.85 -13.18
C ARG A 66 0.77 -18.64 -14.27
N TYR A 67 -0.31 -17.91 -13.96
CA TYR A 67 -1.45 -17.72 -14.85
C TYR A 67 -1.48 -16.30 -15.44
N ASN A 68 -2.49 -16.04 -16.29
CA ASN A 68 -2.69 -14.73 -16.91
C ASN A 68 -3.08 -13.67 -15.88
N ARG A 69 -2.12 -12.79 -15.54
CA ARG A 69 -2.27 -11.68 -14.57
C ARG A 69 -3.55 -10.86 -14.78
N LYS A 70 -3.87 -10.51 -16.03
CA LYS A 70 -5.07 -9.73 -16.39
C LYS A 70 -6.38 -10.34 -15.89
N TYR A 71 -6.59 -11.64 -16.12
CA TYR A 71 -7.85 -12.28 -15.73
C TYR A 71 -7.99 -12.43 -14.23
N ILE A 72 -6.87 -12.65 -13.51
CA ILE A 72 -6.87 -12.72 -12.05
C ILE A 72 -7.28 -11.36 -11.46
N MET A 73 -6.69 -10.26 -11.93
CA MET A 73 -7.05 -8.92 -11.45
C MET A 73 -8.52 -8.57 -11.75
N ILE A 74 -9.02 -8.92 -12.94
CA ILE A 74 -10.42 -8.65 -13.31
C ILE A 74 -11.37 -9.46 -12.42
N ALA A 75 -11.09 -10.75 -12.19
CA ALA A 75 -11.91 -11.58 -11.31
C ALA A 75 -11.94 -11.04 -9.87
N GLY A 76 -10.80 -10.59 -9.37
CA GLY A 76 -10.68 -9.96 -8.05
C GLY A 76 -11.46 -8.66 -7.93
N LEU A 77 -11.39 -7.78 -8.93
CA LEU A 77 -12.14 -6.53 -8.95
C LEU A 77 -13.65 -6.73 -9.08
N ILE A 78 -14.09 -7.74 -9.83
CA ILE A 78 -15.51 -8.13 -9.90
C ILE A 78 -15.98 -8.60 -8.52
N MET A 79 -15.22 -9.49 -7.89
CA MET A 79 -15.51 -9.98 -6.54
C MET A 79 -15.61 -8.81 -5.56
N TRP A 80 -14.59 -7.95 -5.54
CA TRP A 80 -14.53 -6.76 -4.70
C TRP A 80 -15.75 -5.84 -4.90
N THR A 81 -16.07 -5.49 -6.15
CA THR A 81 -17.22 -4.62 -6.48
C THR A 81 -18.54 -5.23 -6.04
N LEU A 82 -18.73 -6.53 -6.29
CA LEU A 82 -19.95 -7.25 -5.93
C LEU A 82 -20.12 -7.31 -4.41
N THR A 83 -19.07 -7.71 -3.68
CA THR A 83 -19.14 -7.84 -2.21
C THR A 83 -19.31 -6.50 -1.51
N SER A 84 -18.68 -5.45 -2.04
CA SER A 84 -18.85 -4.08 -1.54
C SER A 84 -20.27 -3.55 -1.79
N PHE A 85 -20.87 -3.86 -2.94
CA PHE A 85 -22.26 -3.54 -3.20
C PHE A 85 -23.20 -4.32 -2.26
N CYS A 86 -22.95 -5.60 -2.04
CA CYS A 86 -23.72 -6.42 -1.10
C CYS A 86 -23.64 -5.90 0.35
N CYS A 87 -22.51 -5.33 0.79
CA CYS A 87 -22.36 -4.75 2.13
C CYS A 87 -23.39 -3.64 2.40
N SER A 88 -23.86 -2.98 1.34
CA SER A 88 -24.80 -1.87 1.41
C SER A 88 -26.24 -2.27 1.75
N PHE A 89 -26.60 -3.52 1.51
CA PHE A 89 -27.95 -4.05 1.73
C PHE A 89 -28.11 -4.71 3.10
N ILE A 90 -27.06 -4.71 3.92
CA ILE A 90 -27.09 -5.41 5.20
C ILE A 90 -27.91 -4.66 6.24
N THR A 91 -28.89 -5.36 6.79
CA THR A 91 -29.78 -4.93 7.87
C THR A 91 -29.21 -5.33 9.25
N GLU A 92 -29.71 -4.71 10.33
CA GLU A 92 -29.28 -4.89 11.74
C GLU A 92 -29.15 -6.36 12.18
N SER A 93 -29.98 -7.24 11.62
CA SER A 93 -30.07 -8.65 12.02
C SER A 93 -28.91 -9.52 11.51
N TYR A 94 -28.11 -9.04 10.54
CA TYR A 94 -27.16 -9.86 9.78
C TYR A 94 -25.70 -9.43 9.96
N PHE A 95 -25.25 -9.26 11.21
CA PHE A 95 -23.85 -8.91 11.51
C PHE A 95 -22.82 -9.92 10.94
N TRP A 96 -23.08 -11.23 11.05
CA TRP A 96 -22.17 -12.25 10.53
C TRP A 96 -22.06 -12.23 9.01
N ALA A 97 -23.12 -11.84 8.30
CA ALA A 97 -23.08 -11.65 6.85
C ALA A 97 -22.17 -10.47 6.49
N LEU A 98 -22.20 -9.38 7.26
CA LEU A 98 -21.28 -8.25 7.09
C LEU A 98 -19.84 -8.71 7.28
N MET A 99 -19.58 -9.50 8.32
CA MET A 99 -18.25 -10.03 8.59
C MET A 99 -17.73 -10.92 7.45
N LEU A 100 -18.58 -11.79 6.90
CA LEU A 100 -18.23 -12.62 5.73
C LEU A 100 -17.93 -11.76 4.50
N LEU A 101 -18.78 -10.78 4.19
CA LEU A 101 -18.54 -9.89 3.05
C LEU A 101 -17.24 -9.09 3.22
N ARG A 102 -16.86 -8.72 4.45
CA ARG A 102 -15.57 -8.07 4.71
C ARG A 102 -14.37 -8.97 4.47
N ALA A 103 -14.47 -10.25 4.84
CA ALA A 103 -13.46 -11.22 4.45
C ALA A 103 -13.33 -11.25 2.92
N LEU A 104 -14.45 -11.37 2.19
CA LEU A 104 -14.45 -11.45 0.72
C LEU A 104 -13.89 -10.18 0.04
N VAL A 105 -14.14 -8.99 0.60
CA VAL A 105 -13.52 -7.74 0.11
C VAL A 105 -11.99 -7.81 0.25
N GLY A 106 -11.48 -8.32 1.38
CA GLY A 106 -10.04 -8.52 1.59
C GLY A 106 -9.41 -9.47 0.56
N ILE A 107 -10.12 -10.54 0.18
CA ILE A 107 -9.71 -11.45 -0.90
C ILE A 107 -9.58 -10.71 -2.23
N GLY A 108 -10.61 -9.92 -2.60
CA GLY A 108 -10.62 -9.16 -3.84
C GLY A 108 -9.49 -8.14 -3.92
N GLU A 109 -9.23 -7.42 -2.82
CA GLU A 109 -8.17 -6.43 -2.74
C GLU A 109 -6.77 -7.05 -2.81
N ALA A 110 -6.54 -8.17 -2.13
CA ALA A 110 -5.27 -8.90 -2.15
C ALA A 110 -4.83 -9.30 -3.56
N SER A 111 -5.77 -9.68 -4.42
CA SER A 111 -5.46 -10.05 -5.80
C SER A 111 -4.94 -8.88 -6.64
N TYR A 112 -5.42 -7.66 -6.35
CA TYR A 112 -5.14 -6.48 -7.14
C TYR A 112 -3.84 -5.79 -6.68
N THR A 113 -3.67 -5.62 -5.37
CA THR A 113 -2.50 -4.95 -4.79
C THR A 113 -1.19 -5.70 -5.04
N THR A 114 -1.23 -7.03 -5.17
CA THR A 114 -0.05 -7.88 -5.38
C THR A 114 0.37 -8.00 -6.85
N ILE A 115 -0.57 -7.93 -7.79
CA ILE A 115 -0.32 -8.18 -9.22
C ILE A 115 -0.12 -6.88 -10.01
N ALA A 116 -0.76 -5.78 -9.60
CA ALA A 116 -0.72 -4.54 -10.36
C ALA A 116 0.69 -3.91 -10.46
N PRO A 117 1.52 -3.83 -9.40
CA PRO A 117 2.88 -3.30 -9.49
C PRO A 117 3.77 -4.11 -10.43
N THR A 118 3.64 -5.45 -10.41
CA THR A 118 4.45 -6.34 -11.26
C THR A 118 4.05 -6.26 -12.72
N LEU A 119 2.77 -6.05 -13.01
CA LEU A 119 2.31 -5.81 -14.37
C LEU A 119 2.74 -4.44 -14.90
N ILE A 120 2.73 -3.40 -14.06
CA ILE A 120 3.30 -2.08 -14.40
C ILE A 120 4.79 -2.22 -14.72
N ALA A 121 5.51 -3.02 -13.93
CA ALA A 121 6.93 -3.27 -14.12
C ALA A 121 7.26 -3.97 -15.45
N ASP A 122 6.35 -4.82 -15.95
CA ASP A 122 6.49 -5.50 -17.24
C ASP A 122 6.09 -4.61 -18.44
N LEU A 123 5.22 -3.61 -18.22
CA LEU A 123 4.73 -2.72 -19.28
C LEU A 123 5.67 -1.55 -19.58
N PHE A 124 6.44 -1.09 -18.60
CA PHE A 124 7.27 0.11 -18.70
C PHE A 124 8.73 -0.18 -18.42
N THR A 125 9.62 0.39 -19.23
CA THR A 125 11.07 0.19 -19.14
C THR A 125 11.76 1.40 -18.49
N GLY A 126 12.93 1.16 -17.89
CA GLY A 126 13.84 2.20 -17.39
C GLY A 126 13.18 3.23 -16.46
N ALA A 127 13.53 4.51 -16.66
CA ALA A 127 13.04 5.63 -15.85
C ALA A 127 11.50 5.76 -15.80
N ARG A 128 10.79 5.32 -16.85
CA ARG A 128 9.31 5.36 -16.89
C ARG A 128 8.70 4.35 -15.93
N ARG A 129 9.34 3.21 -15.70
CA ARG A 129 8.89 2.18 -14.75
C ARG A 129 8.76 2.75 -13.34
N SER A 130 9.82 3.34 -12.82
CA SER A 130 9.85 3.89 -11.46
C SER A 130 8.86 5.06 -11.29
N ILE A 131 8.63 5.88 -12.34
CA ILE A 131 7.58 6.91 -12.34
C ILE A 131 6.21 6.27 -12.21
N MET A 132 5.91 5.26 -13.02
CA MET A 132 4.59 4.62 -13.03
C MET A 132 4.31 3.88 -11.72
N ILE A 133 5.33 3.29 -11.11
CA ILE A 133 5.24 2.68 -9.78
C ILE A 133 5.02 3.74 -8.69
N CYS A 134 5.76 4.84 -8.69
CA CYS A 134 5.48 5.97 -7.78
C CYS A 134 4.05 6.48 -7.92
N ALA A 135 3.64 6.68 -9.17
CA ALA A 135 2.32 7.13 -9.53
C ALA A 135 1.21 6.19 -9.05
N PHE A 136 1.48 4.89 -8.92
CA PHE A 136 0.58 3.90 -8.35
C PHE A 136 0.54 4.01 -6.82
N TYR A 137 1.69 3.99 -6.16
CA TYR A 137 1.80 4.02 -4.70
C TYR A 137 1.32 5.35 -4.08
N ILE A 138 1.48 6.47 -4.78
CA ILE A 138 0.95 7.78 -4.35
C ILE A 138 -0.58 7.77 -4.24
N LEU A 139 -1.28 6.95 -5.03
CA LEU A 139 -2.74 6.94 -5.01
C LEU A 139 -3.33 6.19 -3.82
N ILE A 140 -2.53 5.39 -3.12
CA ILE A 140 -2.91 4.75 -1.86
C ILE A 140 -3.28 5.81 -0.80
N PRO A 141 -2.38 6.72 -0.38
CA PRO A 141 -2.70 7.74 0.61
C PRO A 141 -3.72 8.78 0.11
N VAL A 142 -3.80 9.03 -1.21
CA VAL A 142 -4.85 9.88 -1.80
C VAL A 142 -6.21 9.22 -1.61
N GLY A 143 -6.32 7.93 -1.90
CA GLY A 143 -7.52 7.12 -1.68
C GLY A 143 -7.93 7.13 -0.22
N SER A 144 -7.00 6.85 0.69
CA SER A 144 -7.21 6.94 2.14
C SER A 144 -7.72 8.30 2.60
N GLY A 145 -7.12 9.40 2.13
CA GLY A 145 -7.53 10.77 2.48
C GLY A 145 -8.95 11.10 1.99
N LEU A 146 -9.26 10.79 0.73
CA LEU A 146 -10.61 10.88 0.18
C LEU A 146 -11.58 9.95 0.95
N GLY A 147 -11.05 8.83 1.46
CA GLY A 147 -11.63 7.81 2.35
C GLY A 147 -12.03 8.30 3.74
N PHE A 148 -11.40 9.34 4.27
CA PHE A 148 -11.91 10.01 5.47
C PHE A 148 -12.91 11.12 5.12
N ILE A 149 -12.55 11.98 4.16
CA ILE A 149 -13.32 13.20 3.85
C ILE A 149 -14.75 12.88 3.39
N ILE A 150 -14.89 12.01 2.39
CA ILE A 150 -16.21 11.68 1.82
C ILE A 150 -17.05 10.88 2.84
N GLY A 151 -16.42 10.16 3.76
CA GLY A 151 -17.07 9.27 4.73
C GLY A 151 -17.70 10.08 5.83
N ALA A 152 -16.91 10.98 6.42
CA ALA A 152 -17.38 11.98 7.36
C ALA A 152 -18.42 12.92 6.72
N GLY A 153 -18.19 13.35 5.47
CA GLY A 153 -19.09 14.26 4.76
C GLY A 153 -20.47 13.63 4.48
N VAL A 154 -20.51 12.38 4.02
CA VAL A 154 -21.79 11.68 3.77
C VAL A 154 -22.48 11.31 5.07
N ALA A 155 -21.74 10.80 6.07
CA ALA A 155 -22.31 10.43 7.37
C ALA A 155 -22.95 11.64 8.09
N SER A 156 -22.32 12.82 8.03
CA SER A 156 -22.85 14.05 8.66
C SER A 156 -24.08 14.61 7.96
N GLN A 157 -24.21 14.46 6.63
CA GLN A 157 -25.35 15.00 5.88
C GLN A 157 -26.55 14.06 5.84
N THR A 158 -26.34 12.74 5.87
CA THR A 158 -27.42 11.76 5.66
C THR A 158 -27.92 11.10 6.94
N GLY A 159 -27.20 11.20 8.06
CA GLY A 159 -27.57 10.55 9.33
C GLY A 159 -27.48 9.02 9.33
N ASP A 160 -27.41 8.40 8.15
CA ASP A 160 -27.34 6.95 7.93
C ASP A 160 -25.98 6.54 7.37
N TRP A 161 -25.33 5.59 8.05
CA TRP A 161 -24.03 5.06 7.62
C TRP A 161 -24.11 4.24 6.33
N HIS A 162 -25.29 3.69 5.98
CA HIS A 162 -25.46 2.94 4.73
C HIS A 162 -25.21 3.82 3.51
N TRP A 163 -25.53 5.11 3.56
CA TRP A 163 -25.23 6.02 2.45
C TRP A 163 -23.75 6.28 2.29
N ALA A 164 -22.95 6.17 3.36
CA ALA A 164 -21.50 6.18 3.23
C ALA A 164 -21.00 4.97 2.41
N PHE A 165 -21.69 3.82 2.46
CA PHE A 165 -21.38 2.68 1.57
C PHE A 165 -22.08 2.78 0.19
N ARG A 166 -23.31 3.35 0.09
CA ARG A 166 -24.09 3.48 -1.17
C ARG A 166 -23.58 4.59 -2.10
N VAL A 167 -23.31 5.78 -1.57
CA VAL A 167 -22.89 6.96 -2.34
C VAL A 167 -21.42 6.85 -2.74
N ARG A 168 -20.57 6.27 -1.88
CA ARG A 168 -19.13 6.14 -2.15
C ARG A 168 -18.79 5.09 -3.19
N ILE A 169 -19.58 4.01 -3.24
CA ILE A 169 -19.39 2.92 -4.20
C ILE A 169 -20.60 2.91 -5.10
N ASN A 170 -20.65 3.90 -5.98
CA ASN A 170 -21.38 3.67 -7.20
C ASN A 170 -20.67 2.48 -7.88
N PRO A 171 -21.33 1.33 -8.13
CA PRO A 171 -20.75 0.24 -8.90
C PRO A 171 -20.12 0.74 -10.20
N ILE A 172 -20.50 1.91 -10.70
CA ILE A 172 -19.84 2.66 -11.78
C ILE A 172 -18.32 2.78 -11.60
N PHE A 173 -17.73 3.08 -10.44
CA PHE A 173 -16.27 3.21 -10.35
C PHE A 173 -15.55 1.86 -10.48
N GLY A 174 -16.06 0.81 -9.82
CA GLY A 174 -15.57 -0.55 -9.99
C GLY A 174 -15.77 -1.07 -11.42
N LEU A 175 -16.95 -0.82 -12.01
CA LEU A 175 -17.29 -1.18 -13.39
C LEU A 175 -16.44 -0.41 -14.42
N VAL A 176 -16.14 0.86 -14.19
CA VAL A 176 -15.24 1.66 -15.01
C VAL A 176 -13.82 1.11 -14.90
N GLY A 177 -13.36 0.77 -13.70
CA GLY A 177 -12.08 0.09 -13.49
C GLY A 177 -11.99 -1.24 -14.25
N ILE A 178 -13.02 -2.08 -14.14
CA ILE A 178 -13.12 -3.38 -14.85
C ILE A 178 -13.15 -3.17 -16.37
N ALA A 179 -13.95 -2.22 -16.87
CA ALA A 179 -14.01 -1.89 -18.29
C ALA A 179 -12.66 -1.41 -18.81
N LEU A 180 -11.98 -0.53 -18.07
CA LEU A 180 -10.67 -0.03 -18.43
C LEU A 180 -9.63 -1.16 -18.48
N LEU A 181 -9.62 -2.07 -17.51
CA LEU A 181 -8.72 -3.22 -17.52
C LEU A 181 -9.03 -4.22 -18.63
N PHE A 182 -10.32 -4.48 -18.90
CA PHE A 182 -10.71 -5.43 -19.92
C PHE A 182 -10.32 -4.94 -21.33
N PHE A 183 -10.63 -3.68 -21.65
CA PHE A 183 -10.39 -3.11 -22.97
C PHE A 183 -8.95 -2.63 -23.21
N PHE A 184 -8.29 -2.06 -22.19
CA PHE A 184 -7.01 -1.36 -22.38
C PHE A 184 -5.81 -2.04 -21.74
N CYS A 185 -5.95 -3.16 -21.03
CA CYS A 185 -4.79 -3.91 -20.54
C CYS A 185 -4.32 -4.91 -21.62
N PRO A 186 -3.13 -4.72 -22.23
CA PRO A 186 -2.46 -5.78 -22.96
C PRO A 186 -1.92 -6.82 -21.97
N ASN A 187 -1.72 -8.05 -22.42
CA ASN A 187 -0.92 -9.04 -21.68
C ASN A 187 0.52 -8.96 -22.23
N PRO A 188 1.44 -8.17 -21.64
CA PRO A 188 2.83 -8.17 -22.07
C PRO A 188 3.49 -9.51 -21.74
N PRO A 189 4.42 -10.02 -22.59
CA PRO A 189 5.30 -11.10 -22.20
C PRO A 189 6.16 -10.66 -21.00
N ARG A 190 6.37 -11.57 -20.05
CA ARG A 190 7.03 -11.30 -18.77
C ARG A 190 8.48 -10.84 -19.01
N GLY A 191 8.93 -9.79 -18.32
CA GLY A 191 10.31 -9.29 -18.48
C GLY A 191 10.60 -8.55 -19.79
N ALA A 192 9.62 -8.31 -20.67
CA ALA A 192 9.82 -7.58 -21.93
C ALA A 192 10.44 -6.18 -21.75
N ALA A 193 10.27 -5.59 -20.55
CA ALA A 193 10.76 -4.27 -20.21
C ALA A 193 12.26 -4.20 -19.86
N GLU A 194 12.95 -5.33 -19.70
CA GLU A 194 14.36 -5.34 -19.25
C GLU A 194 15.36 -5.10 -20.39
N THR A 195 14.91 -5.23 -21.63
CA THR A 195 15.73 -5.12 -22.85
C THR A 195 15.77 -3.73 -23.51
N GLN A 196 15.01 -2.73 -23.03
CA GLN A 196 14.95 -1.42 -23.69
C GLN A 196 15.30 -0.24 -22.78
N GLY A 197 16.31 0.53 -23.22
CA GLY A 197 16.90 1.68 -22.53
C GLY A 197 15.95 2.86 -22.28
N GLU A 198 16.42 3.77 -21.43
CA GLU A 198 15.66 4.83 -20.77
C GLU A 198 15.15 5.95 -21.73
N GLY A 199 13.94 6.45 -21.48
CA GLY A 199 13.36 7.60 -22.18
C GLY A 199 12.81 8.67 -21.22
N PRO A 200 12.69 9.94 -21.66
CA PRO A 200 12.39 11.08 -20.79
C PRO A 200 10.92 11.16 -20.34
N ALA A 201 10.72 11.96 -19.27
CA ALA A 201 9.59 12.01 -18.34
C ALA A 201 8.50 13.06 -18.67
N ALA A 202 7.30 12.87 -18.10
CA ALA A 202 6.17 13.81 -18.14
C ALA A 202 5.83 14.32 -16.71
N GLU A 203 5.46 15.60 -16.60
CA GLU A 203 5.09 16.32 -15.37
C GLU A 203 3.71 15.93 -14.81
N LEU A 204 3.53 16.06 -13.49
CA LEU A 204 2.28 15.76 -12.77
C LEU A 204 1.80 16.97 -11.95
N LEU A 205 0.53 17.34 -12.08
CA LEU A 205 -0.14 18.49 -11.44
C LEU A 205 -0.72 18.19 -10.04
N PRO A 206 -1.03 19.21 -9.20
CA PRO A 206 -1.33 19.04 -7.76
C PRO A 206 -2.83 19.14 -7.36
N GLY A 207 -3.22 18.45 -6.27
CA GLY A 207 -4.51 18.67 -5.58
C GLY A 207 -4.78 17.82 -4.32
N GLY A 208 -4.77 18.48 -3.14
CA GLY A 208 -5.27 18.05 -1.80
C GLY A 208 -4.19 18.07 -0.70
N LEU A 209 -4.47 18.58 0.51
CA LEU A 209 -3.50 19.51 1.15
C LEU A 209 -2.56 19.00 2.26
N VAL A 210 -2.61 17.77 2.78
CA VAL A 210 -1.61 17.36 3.80
C VAL A 210 -1.07 15.95 3.61
N THR A 211 -1.93 14.94 3.39
CA THR A 211 -1.48 13.54 3.17
C THR A 211 -1.05 13.27 1.72
N ILE A 212 -1.63 14.01 0.77
CA ILE A 212 -1.24 13.95 -0.65
C ILE A 212 0.10 14.66 -0.84
N VAL A 213 0.36 15.73 -0.10
CA VAL A 213 1.61 16.49 -0.21
C VAL A 213 2.80 15.68 0.31
N THR A 214 2.68 14.97 1.43
CA THR A 214 3.77 14.10 1.94
C THR A 214 4.03 12.88 1.08
N GLY A 215 2.99 12.18 0.63
CA GLY A 215 3.12 11.01 -0.25
C GLY A 215 3.68 11.35 -1.62
N VAL A 216 3.18 12.44 -2.24
CA VAL A 216 3.64 12.93 -3.54
C VAL A 216 5.06 13.49 -3.44
N LEU A 217 5.37 14.34 -2.45
CA LEU A 217 6.72 14.90 -2.31
C LEU A 217 7.73 13.81 -1.93
N GLY A 218 7.42 12.96 -0.95
CA GLY A 218 8.33 11.88 -0.52
C GLY A 218 8.65 10.92 -1.64
N GLY A 219 7.64 10.35 -2.31
CA GLY A 219 7.85 9.41 -3.42
C GLY A 219 8.53 10.04 -4.64
N SER A 220 8.21 11.29 -4.95
CA SER A 220 8.85 12.02 -6.05
C SER A 220 10.30 12.38 -5.73
N ILE A 221 10.60 12.87 -4.52
CA ILE A 221 11.96 13.17 -4.07
C ILE A 221 12.80 11.88 -4.05
N GLY A 222 12.26 10.77 -3.55
CA GLY A 222 12.97 9.49 -3.51
C GLY A 222 13.38 9.00 -4.88
N THR A 223 12.47 9.08 -5.86
CA THR A 223 12.81 8.69 -7.23
C THR A 223 13.69 9.68 -7.97
N LEU A 224 13.57 10.99 -7.70
CA LEU A 224 14.48 11.98 -8.26
C LEU A 224 15.90 11.82 -7.70
N LEU A 225 16.03 11.56 -6.40
CA LEU A 225 17.32 11.27 -5.75
C LEU A 225 17.92 9.98 -6.28
N SER A 226 17.12 8.91 -6.36
CA SER A 226 17.56 7.63 -6.94
C SER A 226 18.12 7.86 -8.33
N ARG A 227 17.41 8.59 -9.20
CA ARG A 227 17.87 8.92 -10.56
C ARG A 227 19.16 9.73 -10.59
N SER A 228 19.20 10.86 -9.88
CA SER A 228 20.32 11.80 -10.00
C SER A 228 21.64 11.22 -9.49
N PHE A 229 21.57 10.20 -8.63
CA PHE A 229 22.73 9.57 -8.03
C PHE A 229 22.97 8.13 -8.50
N ARG A 230 22.05 7.51 -9.27
CA ARG A 230 22.20 6.12 -9.76
C ARG A 230 23.44 5.93 -10.61
N ASP A 231 23.73 6.90 -11.47
CA ASP A 231 24.89 6.87 -12.37
C ASP A 231 26.22 6.98 -11.60
N ARG A 232 26.18 7.54 -10.38
CA ARG A 232 27.38 7.75 -9.54
C ARG A 232 27.53 6.67 -8.47
N LEU A 233 26.43 6.14 -7.96
CA LEU A 233 26.38 5.18 -6.86
C LEU A 233 25.39 4.05 -7.20
N PRO A 234 25.88 2.85 -7.58
CA PRO A 234 25.00 1.74 -7.95
C PRO A 234 24.18 1.19 -6.75
N HIS A 235 24.61 1.45 -5.51
CA HIS A 235 23.90 1.10 -4.27
C HIS A 235 23.05 2.26 -3.70
N VAL A 236 22.66 3.24 -4.53
CA VAL A 236 21.95 4.43 -4.05
C VAL A 236 20.54 4.11 -3.52
N ASP A 237 19.83 3.15 -4.12
CA ASP A 237 18.43 2.89 -3.81
C ASP A 237 18.23 2.47 -2.34
N PRO A 238 18.96 1.48 -1.79
CA PRO A 238 18.83 1.12 -0.36
C PRO A 238 19.37 2.20 0.58
N LEU A 239 20.37 2.98 0.15
CA LEU A 239 20.93 4.07 0.95
C LEU A 239 19.91 5.20 1.12
N ILE A 240 19.16 5.53 0.08
CA ILE A 240 18.05 6.50 0.15
C ILE A 240 17.00 6.02 1.16
N CYS A 241 16.63 4.73 1.12
CA CYS A 241 15.71 4.15 2.09
C CYS A 241 16.24 4.22 3.53
N ALA A 242 17.53 3.91 3.73
CA ALA A 242 18.18 3.99 5.03
C ALA A 242 18.19 5.42 5.59
N VAL A 243 18.64 6.39 4.80
CA VAL A 243 18.73 7.79 5.22
C VAL A 243 17.34 8.37 5.47
N GLY A 244 16.37 8.09 4.59
CA GLY A 244 14.98 8.52 4.78
C GLY A 244 14.39 7.98 6.08
N LEU A 245 14.54 6.69 6.35
CA LEU A 245 13.99 6.07 7.54
C LEU A 245 14.71 6.54 8.82
N LEU A 246 16.04 6.60 8.83
CA LEU A 246 16.81 7.08 10.00
C LEU A 246 16.56 8.57 10.30
N ALA A 247 16.45 9.42 9.27
CA ALA A 247 16.14 10.83 9.44
C ALA A 247 14.69 11.07 9.91
N SER A 248 13.77 10.14 9.60
CA SER A 248 12.38 10.25 10.06
C SER A 248 12.24 10.04 11.57
N VAL A 249 13.10 9.22 12.18
CA VAL A 249 13.04 8.86 13.62
C VAL A 249 13.05 10.09 14.54
N PRO A 250 14.03 11.01 14.48
CA PRO A 250 14.03 12.20 15.35
C PRO A 250 12.83 13.11 15.07
N CYS A 251 12.37 13.19 13.81
CA CYS A 251 11.20 14.00 13.47
C CYS A 251 9.91 13.43 14.08
N LEU A 252 9.71 12.11 14.01
CA LEU A 252 8.53 11.45 14.58
C LEU A 252 8.56 11.47 16.11
N ILE A 253 9.73 11.28 16.73
CA ILE A 253 9.89 11.42 18.19
C ILE A 253 9.57 12.86 18.61
N ALA A 254 10.14 13.87 17.93
CA ALA A 254 9.85 15.28 18.21
C ALA A 254 8.35 15.59 18.06
N SER A 255 7.68 15.02 17.05
CA SER A 255 6.23 15.15 16.87
C SER A 255 5.44 14.58 18.05
N ILE A 256 5.83 13.43 18.59
CA ILE A 256 5.14 12.78 19.71
C ILE A 256 5.28 13.61 20.99
N PHE A 257 6.47 14.13 21.27
CA PHE A 257 6.73 14.93 22.48
C PHE A 257 6.16 16.36 22.40
N THR A 258 5.92 16.88 21.20
CA THR A 258 5.36 18.23 20.99
C THR A 258 3.85 18.23 20.69
N ALA A 259 3.17 17.10 20.84
CA ALA A 259 1.78 16.86 20.40
C ALA A 259 0.74 17.89 20.87
N SER A 260 1.00 18.60 21.98
CA SER A 260 0.14 19.68 22.50
C SER A 260 0.27 21.02 21.75
N THR A 261 1.22 21.13 20.82
CA THR A 261 1.53 22.36 20.09
C THR A 261 1.30 22.19 18.59
N SER A 262 1.02 23.30 17.88
CA SER A 262 0.87 23.30 16.42
C SER A 262 2.14 22.83 15.70
N ILE A 263 3.31 22.95 16.33
CA ILE A 263 4.62 22.52 15.80
C ILE A 263 4.67 21.01 15.57
N ALA A 264 3.93 20.21 16.34
CA ALA A 264 3.85 18.75 16.13
C ALA A 264 3.40 18.38 14.72
N THR A 265 2.46 19.14 14.14
CA THR A 265 1.98 18.87 12.78
C THR A 265 3.06 19.02 11.72
N VAL A 266 4.01 19.95 11.92
CA VAL A 266 5.14 20.18 11.02
C VAL A 266 6.15 19.04 11.12
N PHE A 267 6.47 18.60 12.34
CA PHE A 267 7.35 17.46 12.55
C PHE A 267 6.74 16.13 12.09
N ALA A 268 5.43 15.93 12.32
CA ALA A 268 4.67 14.80 11.79
C ALA A 268 4.73 14.79 10.26
N PHE A 269 4.51 15.94 9.64
CA PHE A 269 4.58 16.09 8.19
C PHE A 269 5.97 15.76 7.64
N LEU A 270 7.03 16.32 8.25
CA LEU A 270 8.40 16.07 7.82
C LEU A 270 8.79 14.59 8.00
N GLY A 271 8.46 14.00 9.15
CA GLY A 271 8.69 12.58 9.43
C GLY A 271 7.95 11.68 8.44
N GLN A 272 6.67 11.96 8.18
CA GLN A 272 5.86 11.18 7.24
C GLN A 272 6.36 11.32 5.80
N ALA A 273 6.81 12.50 5.37
CA ALA A 273 7.38 12.70 4.04
C ALA A 273 8.67 11.89 3.85
N LEU A 274 9.53 11.83 4.87
CA LEU A 274 10.75 11.04 4.86
C LEU A 274 10.47 9.53 4.83
N VAL A 275 9.45 9.05 5.56
CA VAL A 275 9.01 7.65 5.50
C VAL A 275 8.40 7.32 4.13
N ALA A 276 7.59 8.22 3.58
CA ALA A 276 6.91 8.04 2.30
C ALA A 276 7.90 7.90 1.12
N MET A 277 9.10 8.46 1.25
CA MET A 277 10.18 8.30 0.27
C MET A 277 10.56 6.83 0.05
N ASN A 278 10.44 6.00 1.10
CA ASN A 278 10.94 4.62 1.07
C ASN A 278 10.04 3.70 0.24
N TRP A 279 8.73 3.97 0.18
CA TRP A 279 7.75 3.07 -0.43
C TRP A 279 8.02 2.78 -1.90
N ALA A 280 8.25 3.81 -2.71
CA ALA A 280 8.46 3.63 -4.14
C ALA A 280 9.83 3.02 -4.47
N VAL A 281 10.86 3.41 -3.72
CA VAL A 281 12.23 2.92 -3.93
C VAL A 281 12.33 1.44 -3.52
N MET A 282 11.66 1.05 -2.44
CA MET A 282 11.60 -0.33 -1.97
C MET A 282 10.90 -1.26 -2.97
N ALA A 283 9.80 -0.81 -3.59
CA ALA A 283 9.16 -1.57 -4.68
C ALA A 283 10.08 -1.72 -5.90
N ASP A 284 10.81 -0.67 -6.31
CA ASP A 284 11.76 -0.77 -7.42
C ASP A 284 12.91 -1.74 -7.10
N ILE A 285 13.44 -1.69 -5.86
CA ILE A 285 14.44 -2.63 -5.34
C ILE A 285 13.99 -4.08 -5.55
N LEU A 286 12.79 -4.43 -5.08
CA LEU A 286 12.27 -5.79 -5.20
C LEU A 286 12.20 -6.25 -6.66
N LEU A 287 11.75 -5.38 -7.55
CA LEU A 287 11.58 -5.73 -8.95
C LEU A 287 12.89 -6.01 -9.68
N TYR A 288 14.02 -5.38 -9.34
CA TYR A 288 15.29 -5.67 -10.03
C TYR A 288 16.15 -6.75 -9.35
N ILE A 289 15.89 -7.10 -8.08
CA ILE A 289 16.58 -8.21 -7.39
C ILE A 289 15.84 -9.55 -7.51
N VAL A 290 14.60 -9.53 -8.00
CA VAL A 290 13.78 -10.74 -8.21
C VAL A 290 13.55 -10.99 -9.70
N ILE A 291 13.75 -12.26 -10.10
CA ILE A 291 13.51 -12.75 -11.47
C ILE A 291 12.05 -12.53 -11.88
N PRO A 292 11.73 -12.09 -13.12
CA PRO A 292 10.38 -11.75 -13.59
C PRO A 292 9.30 -12.80 -13.29
N ASN A 293 9.64 -14.09 -13.32
CA ASN A 293 8.73 -15.21 -13.08
C ASN A 293 8.37 -15.42 -11.60
N ARG A 294 9.00 -14.70 -10.67
CA ARG A 294 8.76 -14.81 -9.21
C ARG A 294 8.43 -13.48 -8.54
N ARG A 295 8.29 -12.40 -9.32
CA ARG A 295 8.09 -11.04 -8.80
C ARG A 295 6.79 -10.89 -8.03
N SER A 296 5.68 -11.45 -8.53
CA SER A 296 4.38 -11.26 -7.89
C SER A 296 4.31 -12.00 -6.56
N THR A 297 4.97 -13.15 -6.45
CA THR A 297 5.12 -13.87 -5.18
C THR A 297 5.97 -13.08 -4.17
N ALA A 298 7.08 -12.48 -4.62
CA ALA A 298 7.92 -11.65 -3.75
C ALA A 298 7.20 -10.38 -3.27
N GLU A 299 6.52 -9.66 -4.16
CA GLU A 299 5.70 -8.50 -3.83
C GLU A 299 4.60 -8.89 -2.83
N ALA A 300 3.93 -10.03 -3.05
CA ALA A 300 2.89 -10.53 -2.16
C ALA A 300 3.41 -10.87 -0.75
N LEU A 301 4.58 -11.50 -0.64
CA LEU A 301 5.20 -11.80 0.65
C LEU A 301 5.57 -10.51 1.39
N GLN A 302 6.15 -9.55 0.68
CA GLN A 302 6.47 -8.24 1.25
C GLN A 302 5.22 -7.54 1.79
N VAL A 303 4.16 -7.44 0.97
CA VAL A 303 2.87 -6.84 1.36
C VAL A 303 2.27 -7.57 2.56
N MET A 304 2.29 -8.90 2.57
CA MET A 304 1.84 -9.71 3.71
C MET A 304 2.57 -9.33 5.01
N PHE A 305 3.90 -9.22 5.00
CA PHE A 305 4.67 -8.86 6.20
C PHE A 305 4.41 -7.42 6.65
N ILE A 306 4.22 -6.49 5.71
CA ILE A 306 3.88 -5.08 6.02
C ILE A 306 2.55 -5.02 6.78
N HIS A 307 1.51 -5.67 6.29
CA HIS A 307 0.20 -5.64 6.95
C HIS A 307 0.15 -6.49 8.22
N LEU A 308 0.93 -7.58 8.30
CA LEU A 308 1.02 -8.42 9.49
C LEU A 308 1.65 -7.67 10.66
N LEU A 309 2.81 -7.06 10.44
CA LEU A 309 3.57 -6.37 11.49
C LEU A 309 3.10 -4.92 11.70
N GLY A 310 2.62 -4.27 10.63
CA GLY A 310 2.02 -2.95 10.65
C GLY A 310 0.59 -3.00 11.14
N ASP A 311 -0.37 -3.15 10.24
CA ASP A 311 -1.79 -2.88 10.53
C ASP A 311 -2.42 -3.85 11.54
N CYS A 312 -2.05 -5.14 11.49
CA CYS A 312 -2.58 -6.12 12.44
C CYS A 312 -1.82 -6.12 13.78
N GLY A 313 -0.49 -6.12 13.71
CA GLY A 313 0.37 -6.30 14.87
C GLY A 313 0.57 -5.02 15.69
N SER A 314 0.78 -3.88 15.01
CA SER A 314 1.20 -2.65 15.70
C SER A 314 0.14 -2.06 16.64
N PRO A 315 -1.18 -1.99 16.32
CA PRO A 315 -2.14 -1.41 17.24
C PRO A 315 -2.30 -2.24 18.51
N TYR A 316 -2.21 -3.58 18.39
CA TYR A 316 -2.27 -4.49 19.53
C TYR A 316 -1.04 -4.33 20.44
N ILE A 317 0.16 -4.25 19.87
CA ILE A 317 1.40 -4.06 20.63
C ILE A 317 1.39 -2.69 21.33
N VAL A 318 1.04 -1.63 20.61
CA VAL A 318 0.96 -0.27 21.17
C VAL A 318 -0.10 -0.19 22.27
N GLY A 319 -1.27 -0.82 22.07
CA GLY A 319 -2.33 -0.90 23.06
C GLY A 319 -1.90 -1.65 24.33
N ALA A 320 -1.30 -2.84 24.18
CA ALA A 320 -0.82 -3.63 25.32
C ALA A 320 0.27 -2.92 26.13
N ILE A 321 1.19 -2.21 25.46
CA ILE A 321 2.19 -1.37 26.13
C ILE A 321 1.52 -0.19 26.83
N SER A 322 0.53 0.43 26.21
CA SER A 322 -0.22 1.55 26.79
C SER A 322 -0.95 1.12 28.06
N ASP A 323 -1.62 -0.02 28.03
CA ASP A 323 -2.32 -0.58 29.18
C ASP A 323 -1.36 -0.94 30.32
N ALA A 324 -0.19 -1.53 29.98
CA ALA A 324 0.85 -1.84 30.96
C ALA A 324 1.40 -0.56 31.62
N ILE A 325 1.66 0.50 30.87
CA ILE A 325 2.14 1.79 31.41
C ILE A 325 1.03 2.48 32.21
N TYR A 326 -0.22 2.41 31.75
CA TYR A 326 -1.37 2.98 32.45
C TYR A 326 -1.56 2.36 33.84
N SER A 327 -1.40 1.03 33.94
CA SER A 327 -1.53 0.29 35.21
C SER A 327 -0.57 0.75 36.32
N SER A 328 0.51 1.47 35.96
CA SER A 328 1.50 1.98 36.91
C SER A 328 1.02 3.20 37.70
N ASN A 329 0.11 4.03 37.18
CA ASN A 329 -0.44 5.21 37.88
C ASN A 329 -1.87 5.57 37.39
N PRO A 330 -2.91 4.81 37.80
CA PRO A 330 -4.26 4.94 37.24
C PRO A 330 -5.03 6.20 37.66
N GLU A 331 -4.63 6.89 38.75
CA GLU A 331 -5.45 7.94 39.39
C GLU A 331 -5.44 9.32 38.69
N THR A 332 -4.55 9.55 37.72
CA THR A 332 -4.41 10.87 37.07
C THR A 332 -4.92 10.83 35.63
N SER A 333 -5.90 11.67 35.28
CA SER A 333 -6.45 11.75 33.91
C SER A 333 -5.40 12.10 32.83
N ALA A 334 -4.35 12.83 33.20
CA ALA A 334 -3.19 13.11 32.33
C ALA A 334 -2.34 11.86 32.01
N TRP A 335 -2.39 10.82 32.85
CA TRP A 335 -1.60 9.60 32.67
C TRP A 335 -2.10 8.72 31.52
N SER A 336 -3.39 8.80 31.17
CA SER A 336 -3.95 8.15 29.98
C SER A 336 -3.32 8.71 28.68
N PHE A 337 -3.09 10.03 28.62
CA PHE A 337 -2.41 10.65 27.47
C PHE A 337 -0.93 10.26 27.42
N HIS A 338 -0.22 10.32 28.55
CA HIS A 338 1.21 10.00 28.60
C HIS A 338 1.52 8.51 28.34
N SER A 339 0.68 7.59 28.84
CA SER A 339 0.83 6.16 28.57
C SER A 339 0.75 5.84 27.07
N LEU A 340 -0.22 6.44 26.37
CA LEU A 340 -0.33 6.31 24.91
C LEU A 340 0.85 6.98 24.18
N GLN A 341 1.26 8.17 24.63
CA GLN A 341 2.40 8.91 24.08
C GLN A 341 3.71 8.11 24.13
N TYR A 342 4.00 7.48 25.28
CA TYR A 342 5.19 6.62 25.42
C TYR A 342 5.08 5.34 24.59
N SER A 343 3.88 4.75 24.51
CA SER A 343 3.67 3.52 23.74
C SER A 343 3.90 3.72 22.25
N ILE A 344 3.43 4.83 21.68
CA ILE A 344 3.62 5.15 20.25
C ILE A 344 5.10 5.41 19.90
N THR A 345 5.96 5.71 20.89
CA THR A 345 7.41 5.90 20.69
C THR A 345 8.10 4.61 20.23
N ILE A 346 7.48 3.44 20.41
CA ILE A 346 7.99 2.18 19.85
C ILE A 346 8.04 2.20 18.31
N CYS A 347 7.13 2.92 17.65
CA CYS A 347 7.03 2.95 16.19
C CYS A 347 8.28 3.58 15.53
N PRO A 348 8.76 4.78 15.95
CA PRO A 348 10.05 5.30 15.50
C PRO A 348 11.25 4.40 15.84
N ALA A 349 11.24 3.70 16.98
CA ALA A 349 12.33 2.79 17.36
C ALA A 349 12.43 1.57 16.41
N VAL A 350 11.30 1.00 16.02
CA VAL A 350 11.26 -0.06 14.98
C VAL A 350 11.69 0.50 13.63
N GLY A 351 11.31 1.74 13.30
CA GLY A 351 11.80 2.45 12.12
C GLY A 351 13.33 2.56 12.09
N PHE A 352 13.97 2.86 13.21
CA PHE A 352 15.43 2.89 13.32
C PHE A 352 16.07 1.54 12.96
N ILE A 353 15.52 0.44 13.48
CA ILE A 353 15.99 -0.93 13.16
C ILE A 353 15.82 -1.21 11.67
N GLY A 354 14.68 -0.83 11.07
CA GLY A 354 14.47 -0.92 9.62
C GLY A 354 15.50 -0.14 8.82
N GLY A 355 15.90 1.05 9.28
CA GLY A 355 16.93 1.87 8.65
C GLY A 355 18.30 1.20 8.65
N LEU A 356 18.66 0.51 9.74
CA LEU A 356 19.88 -0.30 9.82
C LEU A 356 19.84 -1.49 8.85
N PHE A 357 18.70 -2.16 8.71
CA PHE A 357 18.57 -3.24 7.72
C PHE A 357 18.73 -2.76 6.28
N TYR A 358 18.23 -1.56 5.94
CA TYR A 358 18.49 -0.96 4.62
C TYR A 358 19.98 -0.62 4.40
N LEU A 359 20.71 -0.20 5.44
CA LEU A 359 22.16 -0.01 5.35
C LEU A 359 22.88 -1.33 5.07
N VAL A 360 22.48 -2.41 5.73
CA VAL A 360 23.03 -3.75 5.47
C VAL A 360 22.70 -4.18 4.03
N ALA A 361 21.47 -3.99 3.58
CA ALA A 361 21.04 -4.33 2.22
C ALA A 361 21.85 -3.57 1.14
N ALA A 362 22.27 -2.33 1.41
CA ALA A 362 23.09 -1.54 0.48
C ALA A 362 24.43 -2.22 0.11
N PHE A 363 24.97 -3.09 0.97
CA PHE A 363 26.20 -3.83 0.70
C PHE A 363 25.98 -5.02 -0.26
N TYR A 364 24.83 -5.68 -0.20
CA TYR A 364 24.56 -6.92 -0.95
C TYR A 364 23.81 -6.71 -2.28
N ILE A 365 23.08 -5.59 -2.39
CA ILE A 365 22.17 -5.31 -3.51
C ILE A 365 22.82 -5.42 -4.90
N ASN A 366 24.10 -5.06 -5.02
CA ASN A 366 24.82 -5.07 -6.30
C ASN A 366 25.14 -6.48 -6.76
N ASP A 367 25.46 -7.38 -5.83
CA ASP A 367 25.78 -8.77 -6.15
C ASP A 367 24.51 -9.54 -6.50
N ASP A 368 23.41 -9.28 -5.78
CA ASP A 368 22.09 -9.84 -6.09
C ASP A 368 21.61 -9.39 -7.47
N ARG A 369 21.75 -8.09 -7.80
CA ARG A 369 21.37 -7.56 -9.12
C ARG A 369 22.18 -8.20 -10.24
N LYS A 370 23.49 -8.39 -10.06
CA LYS A 370 24.35 -9.07 -11.05
C LYS A 370 23.94 -10.53 -11.24
N ALA A 371 23.63 -11.24 -10.17
CA ALA A 371 23.19 -12.64 -10.24
C ALA A 371 21.90 -12.78 -11.07
N VAL A 372 20.95 -11.85 -10.91
CA VAL A 372 19.71 -11.82 -11.71
C VAL A 372 20.01 -11.54 -13.19
N LEU A 373 20.85 -10.55 -13.49
CA LEU A 373 21.22 -10.22 -14.88
C LEU A 373 21.93 -11.39 -15.56
N GLN A 374 22.84 -12.07 -14.87
CA GLN A 374 23.51 -13.28 -15.40
C GLN A 374 22.51 -14.39 -15.70
N PHE A 375 21.52 -14.62 -14.84
CA PHE A 375 20.48 -15.59 -15.07
C PHE A 375 19.65 -15.25 -16.34
N LEU A 376 19.32 -13.97 -16.51
CA LEU A 376 18.56 -13.46 -17.64
C LEU A 376 19.34 -13.40 -18.96
N GLU A 377 20.67 -13.40 -18.95
CA GLU A 377 21.51 -13.51 -20.15
C GLU A 377 21.66 -14.98 -20.60
N VAL A 378 21.61 -15.92 -19.65
CA VAL A 378 21.71 -17.36 -19.91
C VAL A 378 20.41 -17.92 -20.51
N GLU A 379 19.24 -17.56 -19.98
CA GLU A 379 17.93 -18.03 -20.50
C GLU A 379 17.66 -17.75 -22.00
N PRO A 380 17.89 -16.54 -22.56
CA PRO A 380 17.62 -16.25 -23.97
C PRO A 380 18.56 -17.02 -24.91
N SER A 381 19.75 -17.43 -24.45
CA SER A 381 20.66 -18.28 -25.21
C SER A 381 20.18 -19.73 -25.30
N VAL A 382 19.51 -20.22 -24.25
CA VAL A 382 18.94 -21.59 -24.19
C VAL A 382 17.68 -21.67 -25.05
N ASP A 383 16.76 -20.71 -24.96
CA ASP A 383 15.52 -20.71 -25.77
C ASP A 383 15.80 -20.58 -27.28
N GLN A 384 16.82 -19.79 -27.67
CA GLN A 384 17.25 -19.71 -29.07
C GLN A 384 17.95 -20.99 -29.56
N SER A 385 18.59 -21.76 -28.68
CA SER A 385 19.20 -23.04 -29.03
C SER A 385 18.13 -24.13 -29.23
N ILE A 386 17.08 -24.14 -28.41
CA ILE A 386 15.97 -25.10 -28.49
C ILE A 386 15.08 -24.82 -29.70
N GLN A 387 14.88 -23.56 -30.11
CA GLN A 387 14.17 -23.25 -31.36
C GLN A 387 14.95 -23.57 -32.65
N LYS A 388 16.24 -23.90 -32.57
CA LYS A 388 17.09 -24.27 -33.71
C LYS A 388 17.36 -25.77 -33.85
N THR A 389 16.81 -26.59 -32.96
CA THR A 389 16.78 -28.07 -33.03
C THR A 389 15.35 -28.54 -33.14
#